data_AF-A0A7X8KDM3-F1
#
_entry.id   AF-A0A7X8KDM3-F1
#
_cell.length_a   1.000
_cell.length_b   1.000
_cell.length_c   1.000
_cell.angle_alpha   90.00
_cell.angle_beta   90.00
_cell.angle_gamma   90.00
#
_symmetry.space_group_name_H-M   'P 1'
#
loop_
_entity.id
_entity.type
_entity.pdbx_description
1 polymer ?
#
loop_
_entity_poly.entity_id
_entity_poly.type
_entity_poly.pdbx_seq_one_letter_code
_entity_poly.pdbx_strand_id
1 'polypeptide(L)'
;MNLKQAQELLEKNIKNKKMIAHSKASAVVMRALANYFGEDEDLWEMAGLLHDIDVEITGADPQTHGQVCIDLLRENGLAEEAIEAISLHNEVSAKQPRSKRFHHALAAAETLTGLITATALVYPDKKISSVKP
;
A
#
# COMPACT_ATOMS: atom_id res chain seq x y z
N MET A 1 -13.59 3.98 8.18
CA MET A 1 -12.54 4.41 9.13
C MET A 1 -11.91 5.70 8.61
N ASN A 2 -11.15 6.43 9.44
CA ASN A 2 -10.38 7.61 9.02
C ASN A 2 -8.86 7.34 9.02
N LEU A 3 -8.07 8.27 8.50
CA LEU A 3 -6.61 8.14 8.40
C LEU A 3 -5.90 7.88 9.73
N LYS A 4 -6.36 8.51 10.82
CA LYS A 4 -5.80 8.26 12.16
C LYS A 4 -6.01 6.80 12.58
N GLN A 5 -7.22 6.28 12.40
CA GLN A 5 -7.53 4.87 12.68
C GLN A 5 -6.73 3.93 11.78
N ALA A 6 -6.50 4.30 10.50
CA ALA A 6 -5.69 3.51 9.59
C ALA A 6 -4.22 3.45 10.04
N GLN A 7 -3.65 4.58 10.48
CA GLN A 7 -2.30 4.64 11.04
C GLN A 7 -2.15 3.76 12.30
N GLU A 8 -3.11 3.84 13.21
CA GLU A 8 -3.14 3.01 14.43
C GLU A 8 -3.26 1.52 14.07
N LEU A 9 -4.06 1.18 13.07
CA LEU A 9 -4.24 -0.20 12.59
C LEU A 9 -2.96 -0.75 11.97
N LEU A 10 -2.25 0.04 11.16
CA LEU A 10 -0.95 -0.33 10.58
C LEU A 10 0.06 -0.63 11.70
N GLU A 11 0.23 0.27 12.66
CA GLU A 11 1.22 0.11 13.75
C GLU A 11 0.89 -1.07 14.68
N LYS A 12 -0.40 -1.39 14.82
CA LYS A 12 -0.84 -2.57 15.57
C LYS A 12 -0.42 -3.87 14.89
N ASN A 13 -0.48 -3.96 13.57
CA ASN A 13 -0.27 -5.21 12.82
C ASN A 13 1.14 -5.38 12.26
N ILE A 14 1.85 -4.29 11.96
CA ILE A 14 3.20 -4.33 11.37
C ILE A 14 4.23 -3.85 12.41
N LYS A 15 5.29 -4.63 12.63
CA LYS A 15 6.40 -4.31 13.55
C LYS A 15 7.68 -3.93 12.81
N ASN A 16 7.84 -4.39 11.58
CA ASN A 16 8.98 -4.08 10.75
C ASN A 16 8.95 -2.61 10.31
N LYS A 17 9.90 -1.82 10.83
CA LYS A 17 10.05 -0.39 10.51
C LYS A 17 10.19 -0.11 9.02
N LYS A 18 10.80 -1.02 8.25
CA LYS A 18 10.94 -0.87 6.80
C LYS A 18 9.59 -1.01 6.10
N MET A 19 8.77 -1.96 6.52
CA MET A 19 7.42 -2.13 5.98
C MET A 19 6.53 -0.94 6.34
N ILE A 20 6.60 -0.44 7.58
CA ILE A 20 5.89 0.80 7.96
C ILE A 20 6.32 1.99 7.08
N ALA A 21 7.61 2.11 6.79
CA ALA A 21 8.12 3.16 5.90
C ALA A 21 7.64 3.00 4.46
N HIS A 22 7.61 1.76 3.94
CA HIS A 22 7.06 1.42 2.63
C HIS A 22 5.58 1.78 2.53
N SER A 23 4.75 1.33 3.48
CA SER A 23 3.33 1.69 3.56
C SER A 23 3.10 3.19 3.58
N LYS A 24 3.90 3.94 4.37
CA LYS A 24 3.80 5.42 4.41
C LYS A 24 4.21 6.07 3.09
N ALA A 25 5.23 5.56 2.42
CA ALA A 25 5.62 6.06 1.11
C ALA A 25 4.50 5.82 0.08
N SER A 26 3.91 4.61 0.07
CA SER A 26 2.79 4.27 -0.81
C SER A 26 1.56 5.12 -0.52
N ALA A 27 1.26 5.41 0.75
CA ALA A 27 0.18 6.32 1.15
C ALA A 27 0.36 7.73 0.55
N VAL A 28 1.57 8.30 0.61
CA VAL A 28 1.88 9.63 0.05
C VAL A 28 1.73 9.64 -1.48
N VAL A 29 2.22 8.61 -2.17
CA VAL A 29 2.07 8.50 -3.62
C VAL A 29 0.60 8.38 -4.00
N MET A 30 -0.17 7.55 -3.29
CA MET A 30 -1.59 7.36 -3.54
C MET A 30 -2.40 8.65 -3.31
N ARG A 31 -2.10 9.41 -2.26
CA ARG A 31 -2.73 10.71 -2.03
C ARG A 31 -2.46 11.68 -3.18
N ALA A 32 -1.21 11.74 -3.65
CA ALA A 32 -0.83 12.61 -4.77
C ALA A 32 -1.54 12.20 -6.08
N LEU A 33 -1.66 10.89 -6.34
CA LEU A 33 -2.40 10.38 -7.50
C LEU A 33 -3.90 10.70 -7.39
N ALA A 34 -4.50 10.55 -6.21
CA ALA A 34 -5.90 10.91 -6.00
C ALA A 34 -6.16 12.39 -6.29
N ASN A 35 -5.31 13.28 -5.78
CA ASN A 35 -5.38 14.70 -6.09
C ASN A 35 -5.27 14.98 -7.59
N TYR A 36 -4.30 14.35 -8.27
CA TYR A 36 -4.09 14.50 -9.71
C TYR A 36 -5.31 14.02 -10.54
N PHE A 37 -5.97 12.95 -10.09
CA PHE A 37 -7.11 12.36 -10.79
C PHE A 37 -8.48 12.93 -10.36
N GLY A 38 -8.53 13.80 -9.34
CA GLY A 38 -9.77 14.33 -8.79
C GLY A 38 -10.59 13.32 -7.98
N GLU A 39 -9.90 12.38 -7.31
CA GLU A 39 -10.48 11.28 -6.53
C GLU A 39 -10.43 11.61 -5.01
N ASP A 40 -10.98 10.73 -4.18
CA ASP A 40 -10.93 10.86 -2.72
C ASP A 40 -9.51 10.61 -2.18
N GLU A 41 -8.82 11.69 -1.79
CA GLU A 41 -7.47 11.66 -1.24
C GLU A 41 -7.33 10.78 0.01
N ASP A 42 -8.28 10.85 0.94
CA ASP A 42 -8.20 10.13 2.22
C ASP A 42 -8.40 8.62 1.98
N LEU A 43 -9.32 8.25 1.08
CA LEU A 43 -9.57 6.86 0.72
C LEU A 43 -8.35 6.22 0.04
N TRP A 44 -7.73 6.93 -0.91
CA TRP A 44 -6.55 6.46 -1.63
C TRP A 44 -5.32 6.38 -0.73
N GLU A 45 -5.13 7.37 0.14
CA GLU A 45 -4.05 7.36 1.14
C GLU A 45 -4.20 6.17 2.10
N MET A 46 -5.42 5.90 2.60
CA MET A 46 -5.68 4.72 3.44
C MET A 46 -5.39 3.40 2.71
N ALA A 47 -5.73 3.29 1.43
CA ALA A 47 -5.41 2.09 0.63
C ALA A 47 -3.89 1.90 0.50
N GLY A 48 -3.15 2.96 0.17
CA GLY A 48 -1.69 2.94 0.13
C GLY A 48 -1.07 2.61 1.48
N LEU A 49 -1.64 3.10 2.58
CA LEU A 49 -1.15 2.85 3.93
C LEU A 49 -1.37 1.41 4.39
N LEU A 50 -2.46 0.78 3.98
CA LEU A 50 -2.90 -0.53 4.50
C LEU A 50 -2.67 -1.70 3.54
N HIS A 51 -2.19 -1.48 2.31
CA HIS A 51 -2.06 -2.54 1.30
C HIS A 51 -1.28 -3.77 1.77
N ASP A 52 -0.22 -3.54 2.56
CA ASP A 52 0.67 -4.58 3.06
C ASP A 52 0.37 -5.05 4.49
N ILE A 53 -0.81 -4.75 5.04
CA ILE A 53 -1.08 -4.98 6.46
C ILE A 53 -1.01 -6.46 6.89
N ASP A 54 -1.15 -7.40 5.95
CA ASP A 54 -1.01 -8.83 6.22
C ASP A 54 0.40 -9.38 5.97
N VAL A 55 1.38 -8.58 5.53
CA VAL A 55 2.69 -9.06 5.07
C VAL A 55 3.45 -9.86 6.13
N GLU A 56 3.35 -9.48 7.41
CA GLU A 56 4.00 -10.21 8.51
C GLU A 56 3.27 -11.51 8.86
N ILE A 57 1.94 -11.53 8.71
CA ILE A 57 1.10 -12.69 9.00
C ILE A 57 1.27 -13.76 7.91
N THR A 58 1.35 -13.33 6.65
CA THR A 58 1.56 -14.23 5.50
C THR A 58 3.02 -14.63 5.31
N GLY A 59 3.95 -14.01 6.04
CA GLY A 59 5.38 -14.19 5.79
C GLY A 59 5.81 -13.73 4.40
N ALA A 60 5.10 -12.74 3.84
CA ALA A 60 5.24 -12.26 2.46
C ALA A 60 5.05 -13.35 1.38
N ASP A 61 4.26 -14.38 1.67
CA ASP A 61 3.91 -15.40 0.67
C ASP A 61 3.05 -14.78 -0.45
N PRO A 62 3.55 -14.74 -1.70
CA PRO A 62 2.84 -14.12 -2.81
C PRO A 62 1.51 -14.81 -3.14
N GLN A 63 1.32 -16.07 -2.71
CA GLN A 63 0.07 -16.81 -2.96
C GLN A 63 -1.08 -16.37 -2.03
N THR A 64 -0.78 -15.72 -0.91
CA THR A 64 -1.78 -15.40 0.14
C THR A 64 -1.84 -13.91 0.48
N HIS A 65 -0.72 -13.20 0.35
CA HIS A 65 -0.61 -11.76 0.61
C HIS A 65 -1.60 -10.92 -0.21
N GLY A 66 -2.22 -9.94 0.43
CA GLY A 66 -3.29 -9.10 -0.13
C GLY A 66 -4.70 -9.70 0.02
N GLN A 67 -4.83 -11.01 0.28
CA GLN A 67 -6.13 -11.64 0.52
C GLN A 67 -6.42 -11.85 2.01
N VAL A 68 -5.40 -12.13 2.82
CA VAL A 68 -5.54 -12.43 4.25
C VAL A 68 -6.01 -11.21 5.04
N CYS A 69 -5.66 -10.00 4.61
CA CYS A 69 -6.08 -8.76 5.25
C CYS A 69 -7.57 -8.41 5.08
N ILE A 70 -8.30 -9.02 4.14
CA ILE A 70 -9.65 -8.57 3.74
C ILE A 70 -10.61 -8.48 4.93
N ASP A 71 -10.70 -9.55 5.72
CA ASP A 71 -11.64 -9.59 6.86
C ASP A 71 -11.22 -8.60 7.95
N LEU A 72 -9.91 -8.51 8.25
CA LEU A 72 -9.35 -7.53 9.17
C LEU A 72 -9.73 -6.10 8.75
N LEU A 73 -9.55 -5.75 7.48
CA LEU A 73 -9.85 -4.41 6.97
C LEU A 73 -11.35 -4.11 7.03
N ARG A 74 -12.19 -5.09 6.68
CA ARG A 74 -13.65 -4.94 6.71
C ARG A 74 -14.17 -4.77 8.14
N GLU A 75 -13.67 -5.57 9.09
CA GLU A 75 -14.04 -5.47 10.51
C GLU A 75 -13.63 -4.12 11.13
N ASN A 76 -12.55 -3.51 10.64
CA ASN A 76 -12.12 -2.17 11.06
C ASN A 76 -12.80 -1.04 10.26
N GLY A 77 -13.71 -1.38 9.34
CA GLY A 77 -14.55 -0.42 8.62
C GLY A 77 -13.82 0.34 7.52
N LEU A 78 -12.82 -0.24 6.86
CA LEU A 78 -12.30 0.30 5.61
C LEU A 78 -13.39 0.18 4.52
N ALA A 79 -13.48 1.18 3.64
CA ALA A 79 -14.45 1.13 2.55
C ALA A 79 -14.13 -0.01 1.57
N GLU A 80 -15.16 -0.71 1.09
CA GLU A 80 -14.99 -1.90 0.23
C GLU A 80 -14.22 -1.60 -1.05
N GLU A 81 -14.29 -0.37 -1.58
CA GLU A 81 -13.50 0.06 -2.74
C GLU A 81 -11.99 0.04 -2.48
N ALA A 82 -11.54 0.46 -1.29
CA ALA A 82 -10.14 0.36 -0.91
C ALA A 82 -9.75 -1.09 -0.60
N ILE A 83 -10.64 -1.88 0.00
CA ILE A 83 -10.41 -3.33 0.22
C ILE A 83 -10.24 -4.05 -1.12
N GLU A 84 -11.06 -3.73 -2.12
CA GLU A 84 -10.94 -4.26 -3.47
C GLU A 84 -9.59 -3.86 -4.09
N ALA A 85 -9.20 -2.58 -4.02
CA ALA A 85 -7.90 -2.15 -4.53
C ALA A 85 -6.74 -2.89 -3.85
N ILE A 86 -6.78 -3.04 -2.52
CA ILE A 86 -5.79 -3.80 -1.75
C ILE A 86 -5.79 -5.27 -2.16
N SER A 87 -6.94 -5.92 -2.30
CA SER A 87 -6.99 -7.32 -2.74
C SER A 87 -6.34 -7.54 -4.12
N LEU A 88 -6.37 -6.53 -4.99
CA LEU A 88 -5.89 -6.62 -6.37
C LEU A 88 -4.51 -6.01 -6.61
N HIS A 89 -3.83 -5.52 -5.57
CA HIS A 89 -2.46 -5.02 -5.72
C HIS A 89 -1.50 -6.16 -6.07
N ASN A 90 -1.63 -7.29 -5.37
CA ASN A 90 -0.90 -8.52 -5.64
C ASN A 90 -1.62 -9.37 -6.69
N GLU A 91 -1.11 -9.34 -7.92
CA GLU A 91 -1.69 -10.11 -9.03
C GLU A 91 -1.58 -11.63 -8.88
N VAL A 92 -0.67 -12.11 -8.03
CA VAL A 92 -0.42 -13.55 -7.85
C VAL A 92 -1.52 -14.20 -7.02
N SER A 93 -1.96 -13.51 -5.96
CA SER A 93 -3.05 -14.00 -5.07
C SER A 93 -4.44 -13.54 -5.51
N ALA A 94 -4.53 -12.47 -6.31
CA ALA A 94 -5.79 -11.90 -6.76
C ALA A 94 -6.61 -12.91 -7.58
N LYS A 95 -7.91 -12.97 -7.28
CA LYS A 95 -8.87 -13.88 -7.96
C LYS A 95 -9.44 -13.30 -9.26
N GLN A 96 -9.19 -12.02 -9.52
CA GLN A 96 -9.70 -11.29 -10.67
C GLN A 96 -8.67 -10.28 -11.15
N PRO A 97 -8.70 -9.87 -12.44
CA PRO A 97 -7.80 -8.84 -12.93
C PRO A 97 -8.18 -7.46 -12.39
N ARG A 98 -7.19 -6.56 -12.36
CA ARG A 98 -7.41 -5.13 -12.15
C ARG A 98 -8.29 -4.56 -13.28
N SER A 99 -9.19 -3.65 -12.94
CA SER A 99 -10.19 -3.10 -13.87
C SER A 99 -10.47 -1.61 -13.67
N LYS A 100 -10.27 -1.08 -12.46
CA LYS A 100 -10.47 0.34 -12.12
C LYS A 100 -9.13 1.06 -12.01
N ARG A 101 -9.15 2.38 -12.25
CA ARG A 101 -8.00 3.26 -12.08
C ARG A 101 -7.34 3.09 -10.71
N PHE A 102 -8.14 3.02 -9.66
CA PHE A 102 -7.66 2.85 -8.29
C PHE A 102 -6.81 1.58 -8.11
N HIS A 103 -7.22 0.45 -8.70
CA HIS A 103 -6.48 -0.81 -8.61
C HIS A 103 -5.11 -0.70 -9.30
N HIS A 104 -5.08 -0.08 -10.49
CA HIS A 104 -3.83 0.15 -11.22
C HIS A 104 -2.93 1.15 -10.51
N ALA A 105 -3.51 2.21 -9.93
CA ALA A 105 -2.77 3.22 -9.20
C ALA A 105 -2.08 2.63 -7.96
N LEU A 106 -2.78 1.80 -7.17
CA LEU A 106 -2.19 1.19 -5.98
C LEU A 106 -1.01 0.28 -6.32
N ALA A 107 -1.18 -0.59 -7.31
CA ALA A 107 -0.11 -1.48 -7.76
C ALA A 107 1.10 -0.72 -8.33
N ALA A 108 0.86 0.34 -9.11
CA ALA A 108 1.93 1.18 -9.63
C ALA A 108 2.65 1.95 -8.51
N ALA A 109 1.90 2.45 -7.53
CA ALA A 109 2.44 3.22 -6.41
C ALA A 109 3.37 2.36 -5.54
N GLU A 110 2.96 1.16 -5.14
CA GLU A 110 3.80 0.28 -4.31
C GLU A 110 5.04 -0.26 -5.05
N THR A 111 4.90 -0.54 -6.35
CA THR A 111 6.07 -0.92 -7.18
C THR A 111 7.06 0.25 -7.30
N LEU A 112 6.57 1.48 -7.50
CA LEU A 112 7.42 2.66 -7.63
C LEU A 112 8.16 3.01 -6.34
N THR A 113 7.51 2.89 -5.17
CA THR A 113 8.16 3.15 -3.88
C THR A 113 9.25 2.12 -3.59
N GLY A 114 9.02 0.85 -3.96
CA GLY A 114 10.03 -0.21 -3.94
C GLY A 114 11.24 0.13 -4.82
N LEU A 115 11.01 0.56 -6.06
CA LEU A 115 12.06 0.96 -6.99
C LEU A 115 12.89 2.14 -6.45
N ILE A 116 12.25 3.22 -6.00
CA ILE A 116 12.93 4.39 -5.44
C ILE A 116 13.81 3.98 -4.25
N THR A 117 13.28 3.11 -3.37
CA THR A 117 14.02 2.62 -2.21
C THR A 117 15.21 1.75 -2.62
N ALA A 118 15.01 0.85 -3.58
CA ALA A 118 16.09 0.00 -4.12
C ALA A 118 17.19 0.85 -4.76
N THR A 119 16.82 1.84 -5.58
CA THR A 119 17.77 2.79 -6.19
C THR A 119 18.56 3.54 -5.13
N ALA A 120 17.90 4.05 -4.08
CA ALA A 120 18.59 4.71 -2.97
C ALA A 120 19.61 3.77 -2.33
N LEU A 121 19.28 2.51 -2.07
CA LEU A 121 20.19 1.54 -1.42
C LEU A 121 21.43 1.19 -2.26
N VAL A 122 21.39 1.38 -3.58
CA VAL A 122 22.53 1.20 -4.49
C VAL A 122 23.48 2.41 -4.48
N TYR A 123 22.99 3.61 -4.13
CA TYR A 123 23.82 4.81 -4.11
C TYR A 123 24.81 4.79 -2.94
N PRO A 124 26.01 5.39 -3.07
CA PRO A 124 27.04 5.37 -2.02
C PRO A 124 26.56 5.92 -0.67
N ASP A 125 25.71 6.95 -0.69
CA ASP A 125 25.20 7.60 0.52
C ASP A 125 23.92 6.95 1.08
N LYS A 126 23.28 6.06 0.30
CA LYS A 126 22.05 5.35 0.64
C LYS A 126 20.86 6.24 0.97
N LYS A 127 20.80 7.45 0.39
CA LYS A 127 19.75 8.44 0.69
C LYS A 127 18.71 8.53 -0.41
N ILE A 128 17.43 8.50 -0.02
CA ILE A 128 16.29 8.76 -0.93
C ILE A 128 16.41 10.14 -1.58
N SER A 129 16.85 11.15 -0.82
CA SER A 129 17.03 12.54 -1.32
C SER A 129 18.02 12.66 -2.48
N SER A 130 18.87 11.65 -2.69
CA SER A 130 19.88 11.64 -3.75
C SER A 130 19.36 10.95 -5.03
N VAL A 131 18.23 10.25 -4.97
CA VAL A 131 17.60 9.59 -6.12
C VAL A 131 17.05 10.65 -7.07
N LYS A 132 17.36 10.52 -8.36
CA LYS A 132 16.90 11.42 -9.42
C LYS A 132 15.71 10.81 -10.18
N PRO A 133 14.78 11.64 -10.69
CA PRO A 133 13.70 11.19 -11.59
C PRO A 133 14.20 10.56 -12.88
#